data_AF-A0A4P8SQU2-F1
#
_entry.id   AF-A0A4P8SQU2-F1
#
_cell.length_a   1.000
_cell.length_b   1.000
_cell.length_c   1.000
_cell.angle_alpha   90.00
_cell.angle_beta   90.00
_cell.angle_gamma   90.00
#
_symmetry.space_group_name_H-M   'P 1'
#
loop_
_entity.id
_entity.type
_entity.pdbx_description
1 polymer ?
#
loop_
_entity_poly.entity_id
_entity_poly.type
_entity_poly.pdbx_seq_one_letter_code
_entity_poly.pdbx_strand_id
1 'polypeptide(L)'
;MAINLWHFPLYERLVTGAITKGEIIGFAIEYYHLVKMSAAIVSSSLSHNVSPAVRKELTKLFIEEYNHDEMMAECLSAVGIPESELLKRNPLPATFSANASLAVYARQHPLSFYSSLFLFETPSHEFNAALLQACKDKGLPEKFYKPILKHSDINEDGDHDLITLNLLKETPAISAEEQHTILVNVCNIIELLHKEDRQIVAHYADSDVPASSLSYSGLEAY
;
A
#
# COMPACT_ATOMS: atom_id res chain seq x y z
N MET A 1 -18.91 9.57 9.93
CA MET A 1 -18.32 10.73 9.24
C MET A 1 -17.55 10.17 8.07
N ALA A 2 -18.12 10.25 6.85
CA ALA A 2 -17.45 9.74 5.65
C ALA A 2 -16.27 10.67 5.35
N ILE A 3 -15.05 10.18 5.52
CA ILE A 3 -13.87 10.86 4.98
C ILE A 3 -14.06 10.80 3.46
N ASN A 4 -14.23 11.96 2.82
CA ASN A 4 -14.36 12.05 1.38
C ASN A 4 -13.01 11.66 0.76
N LEU A 5 -12.85 10.38 0.43
CA LEU A 5 -11.69 9.81 -0.28
C LEU A 5 -11.58 10.28 -1.75
N TRP A 6 -12.30 11.34 -2.14
CA TRP A 6 -12.54 11.73 -3.54
C TRP A 6 -11.43 12.56 -4.20
N HIS A 7 -10.30 12.80 -3.53
CA HIS A 7 -9.21 13.62 -4.09
C HIS A 7 -7.85 12.96 -3.99
N PHE A 8 -7.74 11.65 -4.24
CA PHE A 8 -6.45 11.00 -4.47
C PHE A 8 -5.99 11.31 -5.92
N PRO A 9 -4.89 12.07 -6.14
CA PRO A 9 -4.46 12.49 -7.46
C PRO A 9 -4.28 11.36 -8.47
N LEU A 10 -3.80 10.19 -8.02
CA LEU A 10 -3.62 9.04 -8.90
C LEU A 10 -4.98 8.52 -9.38
N TYR A 11 -5.95 8.40 -8.45
CA TYR A 11 -7.31 7.99 -8.76
C TYR A 11 -8.02 8.97 -9.70
N GLU A 12 -7.88 10.29 -9.46
CA GLU A 12 -8.44 11.31 -10.35
C GLU A 12 -7.92 11.15 -11.79
N ARG A 13 -6.62 10.87 -11.94
CA ARG A 13 -6.00 10.66 -13.26
C ARG A 13 -6.42 9.34 -13.89
N LEU A 14 -6.65 8.29 -13.10
CA LEU A 14 -7.24 7.03 -13.57
C LEU A 14 -8.64 7.26 -14.15
N VAL A 15 -9.55 7.89 -13.41
CA VAL A 15 -10.95 8.05 -13.83
C VAL A 15 -11.16 9.08 -14.94
N THR A 16 -10.28 10.08 -15.04
CA THR A 16 -10.31 11.07 -16.13
C THR A 16 -9.58 10.60 -17.40
N GLY A 17 -8.86 9.48 -17.33
CA GLY A 17 -8.02 8.97 -18.42
C GLY A 17 -6.73 9.77 -18.64
N ALA A 18 -6.43 10.74 -17.77
CA ALA A 18 -5.23 11.58 -17.86
C ALA A 18 -3.95 10.85 -17.43
N ILE A 19 -4.07 9.69 -16.78
CA ILE A 19 -2.91 8.93 -16.28
C ILE A 19 -1.97 8.50 -17.41
N THR A 20 -0.67 8.49 -17.14
CA THR A 20 0.38 8.03 -18.06
C THR A 20 0.79 6.59 -17.75
N LYS A 21 1.47 5.93 -18.70
CA LYS A 21 2.06 4.61 -18.48
C LYS A 21 3.09 4.63 -17.35
N GLY A 22 3.84 5.72 -17.26
CA GLY A 22 4.82 5.97 -16.20
C GLY A 22 4.21 5.95 -14.82
N GLU A 23 3.12 6.69 -14.63
CA GLU A 23 2.41 6.79 -13.37
C GLU A 23 1.85 5.43 -12.91
N ILE A 24 1.33 4.61 -13.84
CA ILE A 24 0.85 3.26 -13.52
C ILE A 24 2.01 2.35 -13.07
N ILE A 25 3.15 2.41 -13.75
CA ILE A 25 4.34 1.63 -13.38
C ILE A 25 4.92 2.14 -12.06
N GLY A 26 4.95 3.47 -11.86
CA GLY A 26 5.37 4.12 -10.63
C GLY A 26 4.54 3.70 -9.43
N PHE A 27 3.23 3.66 -9.57
CA PHE A 27 2.33 3.09 -8.56
C PHE A 27 2.73 1.66 -8.19
N ALA A 28 2.99 0.79 -9.17
CA ALA A 28 3.41 -0.59 -8.90
C ALA A 28 4.78 -0.68 -8.21
N ILE A 29 5.73 0.23 -8.52
CA ILE A 29 7.04 0.31 -7.85
C ILE A 29 6.86 0.71 -6.37
N GLU A 30 6.07 1.73 -6.08
CA GLU A 30 5.82 2.15 -4.71
C GLU A 30 5.04 1.09 -3.92
N TYR A 31 4.07 0.44 -4.58
CA TYR A 31 3.33 -0.66 -3.97
C TYR A 31 4.23 -1.86 -3.63
N TYR A 32 5.21 -2.19 -4.48
CA TYR A 32 6.25 -3.18 -4.16
C TYR A 32 6.95 -2.84 -2.83
N HIS A 33 7.31 -1.57 -2.61
CA HIS A 33 7.98 -1.16 -1.37
C HIS A 33 7.07 -1.23 -0.15
N LEU A 34 5.76 -0.97 -0.28
CA LEU A 34 4.78 -1.17 0.79
C LEU A 34 4.68 -2.65 1.17
N VAL A 35 4.39 -3.53 0.21
CA VAL A 35 4.16 -4.96 0.50
C VAL A 35 5.44 -5.70 0.90
N LYS A 36 6.62 -5.27 0.43
CA LYS A 36 7.90 -5.82 0.88
C LYS A 36 8.12 -5.66 2.38
N MET A 37 7.60 -4.59 2.97
CA MET A 37 7.75 -4.32 4.39
C MET A 37 6.64 -4.93 5.25
N SER A 38 5.51 -5.33 4.66
CA SER A 38 4.29 -5.70 5.39
C SER A 38 4.53 -6.86 6.35
N ALA A 39 5.13 -7.97 5.88
CA ALA A 39 5.44 -9.13 6.73
C ALA A 39 6.36 -8.77 7.94
N ALA A 40 7.36 -7.91 7.73
CA ALA A 40 8.25 -7.44 8.80
C ALA A 40 7.52 -6.52 9.80
N ILE A 41 6.61 -5.67 9.32
CA ILE A 41 5.79 -4.80 10.14
C ILE A 41 4.82 -5.64 10.99
N VAL A 42 4.06 -6.54 10.36
CA VAL A 42 3.09 -7.41 11.03
C VAL A 42 3.78 -8.29 12.06
N SER A 43 4.91 -8.92 11.71
CA SER A 43 5.65 -9.76 12.68
C SER A 43 6.14 -8.99 13.91
N SER A 44 6.45 -7.70 13.78
CA SER A 44 6.81 -6.87 14.94
C SER A 44 5.66 -6.71 15.93
N SER A 45 4.41 -6.70 15.45
CA SER A 45 3.23 -6.62 16.31
C SER A 45 2.97 -7.90 17.11
N LEU A 46 3.48 -9.06 16.67
CA LEU A 46 3.37 -10.34 17.39
C LEU A 46 4.20 -10.39 18.68
N SER A 47 5.14 -9.46 18.86
CA SER A 47 5.95 -9.35 20.07
C SER A 47 5.18 -8.83 21.29
N HIS A 48 4.02 -8.19 21.08
CA HIS A 48 3.18 -7.69 22.15
C HIS A 48 2.50 -8.82 22.95
N ASN A 49 2.20 -8.53 24.21
CA ASN A 49 1.37 -9.39 25.03
C ASN A 49 -0.11 -9.20 24.68
N VAL A 50 -0.56 -9.89 23.65
CA VAL A 50 -1.93 -9.83 23.12
C VAL A 50 -2.72 -11.10 23.44
N SER A 51 -4.05 -11.03 23.31
CA SER A 51 -4.92 -12.20 23.49
C SER A 51 -4.60 -13.30 22.46
N PRO A 52 -4.91 -14.58 22.74
CA PRO A 52 -4.74 -15.65 21.77
C PRO A 52 -5.50 -15.41 20.46
N ALA A 53 -6.67 -14.75 20.52
CA ALA A 53 -7.45 -14.39 19.34
C ALA A 53 -6.71 -13.37 18.48
N VAL A 54 -6.25 -12.26 19.06
CA VAL A 54 -5.44 -11.25 18.35
C VAL A 54 -4.17 -11.87 17.76
N ARG A 55 -3.47 -12.72 18.52
CA ARG A 55 -2.27 -13.42 18.03
C ARG A 55 -2.57 -14.29 16.81
N LYS A 56 -3.70 -14.99 16.80
CA LYS A 56 -4.14 -15.81 15.66
C LYS A 56 -4.38 -14.96 14.43
N GLU A 57 -5.11 -13.85 14.56
CA GLU A 57 -5.40 -12.94 13.45
C GLU A 57 -4.12 -12.30 12.87
N LEU A 58 -3.20 -11.85 13.74
CA LEU A 58 -1.90 -11.31 13.29
C LEU A 58 -1.01 -12.37 12.63
N THR A 59 -1.09 -13.63 13.08
CA THR A 59 -0.34 -14.73 12.46
C THR A 59 -0.91 -15.05 11.08
N LYS A 60 -2.24 -15.02 10.92
CA LYS A 60 -2.90 -15.19 9.62
C LYS A 60 -2.45 -14.09 8.66
N LEU A 61 -2.54 -12.82 9.09
CA LEU A 61 -2.10 -11.67 8.29
C LEU A 61 -0.61 -11.79 7.90
N PHE A 62 0.26 -12.20 8.84
CA PHE A 62 1.68 -12.41 8.53
C PHE A 62 1.92 -13.45 7.43
N ILE A 63 1.17 -14.56 7.46
CA ILE A 63 1.27 -15.63 6.47
C ILE A 63 0.74 -15.17 5.12
N GLU A 64 -0.36 -14.42 5.10
CA GLU A 64 -0.95 -13.86 3.88
C GLU A 64 0.02 -12.88 3.22
N GLU A 65 0.65 -12.00 4.01
CA GLU A 65 1.62 -11.02 3.53
C GLU A 65 2.98 -11.61 3.12
N TYR A 66 3.24 -12.88 3.45
CA TYR A 66 4.51 -13.53 3.16
C TYR A 66 4.65 -13.76 1.65
N ASN A 67 5.73 -13.25 1.05
CA ASN A 67 6.06 -13.29 -0.39
C ASN A 67 5.21 -12.40 -1.32
N HIS A 68 4.45 -11.42 -0.81
CA HIS A 68 3.79 -10.43 -1.69
C HIS A 68 4.79 -9.60 -2.52
N ASP A 69 6.02 -9.42 -2.03
CA ASP A 69 7.10 -8.78 -2.76
C ASP A 69 7.56 -9.56 -3.99
N GLU A 70 7.61 -10.90 -3.91
CA GLU A 70 7.92 -11.77 -5.07
C GLU A 70 6.87 -11.59 -6.16
N MET A 71 5.58 -11.60 -5.80
CA MET A 71 4.47 -11.37 -6.72
C MET A 71 4.56 -10.00 -7.41
N MET A 72 4.88 -8.94 -6.65
CA MET A 72 5.07 -7.61 -7.21
C MET A 72 6.32 -7.50 -8.11
N ALA A 73 7.41 -8.19 -7.75
CA ALA A 73 8.61 -8.24 -8.57
C ALA A 73 8.36 -8.93 -9.93
N GLU A 74 7.56 -10.00 -9.95
CA GLU A 74 7.13 -10.65 -11.20
C GLU A 74 6.29 -9.72 -12.09
N CYS A 75 5.36 -8.96 -11.49
CA CYS A 75 4.57 -7.96 -12.20
C CYS A 75 5.46 -6.92 -12.88
N LEU A 76 6.40 -6.34 -12.11
CA LEU A 76 7.31 -5.30 -12.58
C LEU A 76 8.32 -5.82 -13.62
N SER A 77 8.71 -7.10 -13.53
CA SER A 77 9.53 -7.76 -14.54
C SER A 77 8.83 -7.82 -15.91
N ALA A 78 7.50 -7.98 -15.94
CA ALA A 78 6.72 -7.98 -17.18
C ALA A 78 6.77 -6.65 -17.96
N VAL A 79 7.14 -5.55 -17.30
CA VAL A 79 7.36 -4.23 -17.93
C VAL A 79 8.83 -3.85 -18.02
N GLY A 80 9.73 -4.82 -17.81
CA GLY A 80 11.17 -4.66 -18.00
C GLY A 80 11.95 -4.17 -16.78
N ILE A 81 11.37 -4.26 -15.57
CA ILE A 81 12.05 -3.89 -14.32
C ILE A 81 12.35 -5.18 -13.53
N PRO A 82 13.55 -5.75 -13.64
CA PRO A 82 13.90 -6.96 -12.90
C PRO A 82 14.04 -6.65 -11.40
N GLU A 83 13.84 -7.67 -10.56
CA GLU A 83 13.98 -7.54 -9.11
C GLU A 83 15.34 -6.97 -8.68
N SER A 84 16.42 -7.33 -9.38
CA SER A 84 17.76 -6.81 -9.10
C SER A 84 17.90 -5.29 -9.27
N GLU A 85 17.02 -4.64 -10.04
CA GLU A 85 16.89 -3.18 -10.08
C GLU A 85 16.01 -2.66 -8.93
N LEU A 86 14.91 -3.34 -8.62
CA LEU A 86 14.04 -2.97 -7.48
C LEU A 86 14.80 -2.95 -6.15
N LEU A 87 15.68 -3.93 -5.92
CA LEU A 87 16.52 -4.01 -4.72
C LEU A 87 17.49 -2.84 -4.57
N LYS A 88 17.79 -2.11 -5.65
CA LYS A 88 18.69 -0.94 -5.64
C LYS A 88 17.92 0.38 -5.55
N ARG A 89 16.59 0.36 -5.68
CA ARG A 89 15.74 1.54 -5.63
C ARG A 89 15.34 1.83 -4.20
N ASN A 90 15.30 3.12 -3.89
CA ASN A 90 14.65 3.60 -2.68
C ASN A 90 13.21 3.97 -3.01
N PRO A 91 12.26 3.70 -2.11
CA PRO A 91 10.90 4.22 -2.23
C PRO A 91 10.90 5.76 -2.22
N LEU A 92 9.82 6.34 -2.74
CA LEU A 92 9.57 7.77 -2.59
C LEU A 92 9.45 8.15 -1.10
N PRO A 93 9.76 9.41 -0.73
CA PRO A 93 9.77 9.81 0.68
C PRO A 93 8.46 9.56 1.43
N ALA A 94 7.30 9.72 0.77
CA ALA A 94 6.00 9.46 1.38
C ALA A 94 5.77 7.96 1.62
N THR A 95 6.09 7.10 0.65
CA THR A 95 6.02 5.63 0.76
C THR A 95 6.92 5.12 1.88
N PHE A 96 8.16 5.62 1.94
CA PHE A 96 9.07 5.33 3.05
C PHE A 96 8.47 5.72 4.40
N SER A 97 7.91 6.94 4.47
CA SER A 97 7.33 7.48 5.71
C SER A 97 6.08 6.71 6.15
N ALA A 98 5.25 6.24 5.22
CA ALA A 98 4.10 5.40 5.51
C ALA A 98 4.53 4.08 6.15
N ASN A 99 5.47 3.37 5.52
CA ASN A 99 6.06 2.14 6.06
C ASN A 99 6.71 2.36 7.43
N ALA A 100 7.50 3.42 7.59
CA ALA A 100 8.16 3.74 8.85
C ALA A 100 7.13 4.03 9.96
N SER A 101 6.07 4.79 9.66
CA SER A 101 5.01 5.12 10.61
C SER A 101 4.25 3.86 11.05
N LEU A 102 3.85 3.00 10.10
CA LEU A 102 3.24 1.71 10.41
C LEU A 102 4.15 0.82 11.26
N ALA A 103 5.45 0.79 10.94
CA ALA A 103 6.44 0.02 11.69
C ALA A 103 6.62 0.53 13.14
N VAL A 104 6.48 1.85 13.36
CA VAL A 104 6.47 2.46 14.70
C VAL A 104 5.18 2.09 15.42
N TYR A 105 4.02 2.21 14.79
CA TYR A 105 2.74 1.86 15.39
C TYR A 105 2.68 0.38 15.77
N ALA A 106 3.12 -0.51 14.88
CA ALA A 106 3.14 -1.95 15.14
C ALA A 106 3.99 -2.30 16.38
N ARG A 107 5.08 -1.57 16.62
CA ARG A 107 5.97 -1.79 17.77
C ARG A 107 5.58 -1.06 19.04
N GLN A 108 4.99 0.12 18.94
CA GLN A 108 4.83 1.03 20.09
C GLN A 108 3.37 1.33 20.42
N HIS A 109 2.46 1.20 19.45
CA HIS A 109 1.05 1.54 19.63
C HIS A 109 0.13 0.62 18.81
N PRO A 110 -0.04 -0.66 19.23
CA PRO A 110 -0.75 -1.68 18.45
C PRO A 110 -2.15 -1.28 18.00
N LEU A 111 -2.90 -0.54 18.81
CA LEU A 111 -4.24 -0.08 18.43
C LEU A 111 -4.21 0.93 17.29
N SER A 112 -3.19 1.77 17.18
CA SER A 112 -3.02 2.64 16.00
C SER A 112 -2.64 1.82 14.77
N PHE A 113 -1.82 0.78 14.95
CA PHE A 113 -1.49 -0.12 13.85
C PHE A 113 -2.73 -0.84 13.34
N TYR A 114 -3.50 -1.51 14.22
CA TYR A 114 -4.73 -2.21 13.85
C TYR A 114 -5.72 -1.25 13.19
N SER A 115 -5.90 -0.06 13.75
CA SER A 115 -6.81 0.96 13.20
C SER A 115 -6.31 1.59 11.90
N SER A 116 -5.08 1.35 11.47
CA SER A 116 -4.55 1.84 10.19
C SER A 116 -4.63 0.80 9.08
N LEU A 117 -4.84 -0.49 9.42
CA LEU A 117 -4.85 -1.58 8.44
C LEU A 117 -5.95 -1.44 7.39
N PHE A 118 -7.14 -0.93 7.77
CA PHE A 118 -8.25 -0.73 6.83
C PHE A 118 -7.92 0.19 5.64
N LEU A 119 -6.87 1.02 5.74
CA LEU A 119 -6.42 1.87 4.64
C LEU A 119 -5.70 1.07 3.53
N PHE A 120 -5.26 -0.15 3.85
CA PHE A 120 -4.54 -1.06 2.97
C PHE A 120 -5.34 -2.34 2.69
N GLU A 121 -6.45 -2.54 3.38
CA GLU A 121 -7.46 -3.54 3.02
C GLU A 121 -8.05 -3.18 1.65
N THR A 122 -8.49 -4.21 0.93
CA THR A 122 -8.99 -4.24 -0.45
C THR A 122 -9.31 -2.87 -1.06
N PRO A 123 -8.54 -2.44 -2.09
CA PRO A 123 -8.87 -1.25 -2.86
C PRO A 123 -10.31 -1.26 -3.35
N SER A 124 -10.93 -0.09 -3.41
CA SER A 124 -12.32 0.01 -3.86
C SER A 124 -12.49 -0.62 -5.25
N HIS A 125 -13.62 -1.29 -5.48
CA HIS A 125 -13.95 -1.90 -6.78
C HIS A 125 -13.82 -0.86 -7.92
N GLU A 126 -14.14 0.41 -7.64
CA GLU A 126 -13.97 1.53 -8.58
C GLU A 126 -12.51 1.82 -8.91
N PHE A 127 -11.59 1.80 -7.93
CA PHE A 127 -10.16 1.98 -8.17
C PHE A 127 -9.63 0.86 -9.07
N ASN A 128 -9.92 -0.39 -8.72
CA ASN A 128 -9.42 -1.53 -9.47
C ASN A 128 -9.99 -1.58 -10.90
N ALA A 129 -11.26 -1.24 -11.10
CA ALA A 129 -11.87 -1.12 -12.42
C ALA A 129 -11.19 -0.02 -13.27
N ALA A 130 -10.91 1.14 -12.66
CA ALA A 130 -10.21 2.23 -13.34
C ALA A 130 -8.75 1.85 -13.69
N LEU A 131 -8.03 1.17 -12.78
CA LEU A 131 -6.69 0.66 -13.01
C LEU A 131 -6.65 -0.37 -14.14
N LEU A 132 -7.58 -1.32 -14.16
CA LEU A 132 -7.73 -2.30 -15.24
C LEU A 132 -7.91 -1.63 -16.59
N GLN A 133 -8.83 -0.65 -16.66
CA GLN A 133 -9.12 0.07 -17.89
C GLN A 133 -7.90 0.86 -18.36
N ALA A 134 -7.24 1.60 -17.46
CA ALA A 134 -6.04 2.36 -17.77
C ALA A 134 -4.90 1.45 -18.25
N CYS A 135 -4.70 0.28 -17.65
CA CYS A 135 -3.68 -0.68 -18.08
C CYS A 135 -3.94 -1.18 -19.51
N LYS A 136 -5.20 -1.46 -19.86
CA LYS A 136 -5.59 -1.85 -21.23
C LYS A 136 -5.35 -0.72 -22.21
N ASP A 137 -5.76 0.51 -21.87
CA ASP A 137 -5.64 1.67 -22.75
C ASP A 137 -4.18 2.06 -23.01
N LYS A 138 -3.28 1.82 -22.05
CA LYS A 138 -1.83 2.05 -22.22
C LYS A 138 -1.07 0.84 -22.76
N GLY A 139 -1.77 -0.24 -23.14
CA GLY A 139 -1.15 -1.44 -23.71
C GLY A 139 -0.18 -2.15 -22.76
N LEU A 140 -0.43 -2.09 -21.45
CA LEU A 140 0.35 -2.83 -20.46
C LEU A 140 0.04 -4.32 -20.56
N PRO A 141 1.04 -5.22 -20.41
CA PRO A 141 0.82 -6.64 -20.54
C PRO A 141 -0.03 -7.17 -19.37
N GLU A 142 -0.87 -8.17 -19.62
CA GLU A 142 -1.70 -8.76 -18.56
C GLU A 142 -0.88 -9.30 -17.38
N LYS A 143 0.33 -9.80 -17.65
CA LYS A 143 1.27 -10.27 -16.62
C LYS A 143 1.69 -9.18 -15.63
N PHE A 144 1.57 -7.91 -16.00
CA PHE A 144 1.87 -6.79 -15.10
C PHE A 144 0.71 -6.50 -14.13
N TYR A 145 -0.52 -6.42 -14.61
CA TYR A 145 -1.63 -5.92 -13.77
C TYR A 145 -2.55 -7.02 -13.21
N LYS A 146 -2.63 -8.21 -13.82
CA LYS A 146 -3.54 -9.26 -13.33
C LYS A 146 -3.22 -9.71 -11.90
N PRO A 147 -1.97 -9.94 -11.50
CA PRO A 147 -1.67 -10.35 -10.12
C PRO A 147 -1.97 -9.23 -9.12
N ILE A 148 -1.69 -7.97 -9.47
CA ILE A 148 -2.05 -6.79 -8.67
C ILE A 148 -3.57 -6.76 -8.42
N LEU A 149 -4.38 -6.92 -9.48
CA LEU A 149 -5.85 -6.93 -9.38
C LEU A 149 -6.40 -8.17 -8.68
N LYS A 150 -5.68 -9.29 -8.73
CA LYS A 150 -6.04 -10.50 -7.99
C LYS A 150 -5.81 -10.31 -6.51
N HIS A 151 -4.68 -9.71 -6.15
CA HIS A 151 -4.36 -9.39 -4.77
C HIS A 151 -5.30 -8.32 -4.20
N SER A 152 -5.76 -7.36 -5.02
CA SER A 152 -6.77 -6.37 -4.66
C SER A 152 -8.22 -6.83 -4.81
N ASP A 153 -8.45 -8.14 -4.89
CA ASP A 153 -9.76 -8.80 -4.73
C ASP A 153 -10.85 -8.51 -5.77
N ILE A 154 -10.51 -8.32 -7.06
CA ILE A 154 -11.52 -8.36 -8.13
C ILE A 154 -12.07 -9.80 -8.36
N ASN A 155 -11.45 -10.86 -7.83
CA ASN A 155 -11.67 -12.23 -8.33
C ASN A 155 -11.90 -13.36 -7.30
N GLU A 156 -11.94 -13.13 -5.99
CA GLU A 156 -12.19 -14.21 -5.02
C GLU A 156 -13.36 -13.89 -4.08
N ASP A 157 -14.23 -14.88 -3.80
CA ASP A 157 -15.36 -14.80 -2.85
C ASP A 157 -14.88 -14.78 -1.38
N GLY A 158 -13.73 -14.17 -1.11
CA GLY A 158 -12.98 -14.32 0.12
C GLY A 158 -13.29 -13.24 1.16
N ASP A 159 -13.58 -13.67 2.38
CA ASP A 159 -13.88 -12.84 3.57
C ASP A 159 -12.59 -12.15 4.13
N HIS A 160 -11.74 -11.60 3.25
CA HIS A 160 -10.44 -11.01 3.58
C HIS A 160 -10.55 -9.59 4.19
N ASP A 161 -11.72 -8.95 4.07
CA ASP A 161 -11.95 -7.53 4.35
C ASP A 161 -12.22 -7.15 5.82
N LEU A 162 -11.89 -8.02 6.77
CA LEU A 162 -12.29 -7.81 8.17
C LEU A 162 -11.13 -7.92 9.16
N ILE A 163 -9.86 -7.92 8.74
CA ILE A 163 -8.73 -8.05 9.69
C ILE A 163 -8.72 -6.91 10.72
N THR A 164 -8.92 -5.66 10.29
CA THR A 164 -9.08 -4.51 11.20
C THR A 164 -10.22 -4.74 12.19
N LEU A 165 -11.41 -5.13 11.71
CA LEU A 165 -12.56 -5.36 12.58
C LEU A 165 -12.35 -6.55 13.52
N ASN A 166 -11.68 -7.60 13.06
CA ASN A 166 -11.34 -8.79 13.83
C ASN A 166 -10.33 -8.51 14.94
N LEU A 167 -9.40 -7.58 14.71
CA LEU A 167 -8.44 -7.15 15.72
C LEU A 167 -9.11 -6.19 16.73
N LEU A 168 -9.90 -5.23 16.26
CA LEU A 168 -10.50 -4.21 17.11
C LEU A 168 -11.63 -4.75 18.00
N LYS A 169 -12.39 -5.76 17.57
CA LYS A 169 -13.45 -6.38 18.40
C LYS A 169 -12.92 -6.99 19.71
N GLU A 170 -11.63 -7.35 19.74
CA GLU A 170 -10.96 -7.91 20.92
C GLU A 170 -10.57 -6.82 21.94
N THR A 171 -10.77 -5.53 21.60
CA THR A 171 -10.54 -4.38 22.49
C THR A 171 -11.87 -3.68 22.77
N PRO A 172 -12.62 -4.10 23.81
CA PRO A 172 -14.01 -3.69 23.99
C PRO A 172 -14.19 -2.22 24.42
N ALA A 173 -13.16 -1.58 24.97
CA ALA A 173 -13.22 -0.18 25.39
C ALA A 173 -11.81 0.45 25.38
N ILE A 174 -11.76 1.73 25.01
CA ILE A 174 -10.56 2.56 25.01
C ILE A 174 -10.89 3.95 25.56
N SER A 175 -9.93 4.63 26.20
CA SER A 175 -10.15 5.96 26.77
C SER A 175 -10.30 7.03 25.68
N ALA A 176 -10.72 8.24 26.06
CA ALA A 176 -10.82 9.35 25.11
C ALA A 176 -9.44 9.78 24.57
N GLU A 177 -8.41 9.72 25.41
CA GLU A 177 -7.02 10.01 25.04
C GLU A 177 -6.49 8.98 24.04
N GLU A 178 -6.81 7.71 24.25
CA GLU A 178 -6.45 6.62 23.33
C GLU A 178 -7.14 6.80 21.96
N GLN A 179 -8.44 7.12 21.97
CA GLN A 179 -9.20 7.44 20.75
C GLN A 179 -8.57 8.61 19.99
N HIS A 180 -8.19 9.67 20.69
CA HIS A 180 -7.55 10.83 20.08
C HIS A 180 -6.21 10.48 19.45
N THR A 181 -5.38 9.72 20.17
CA THR A 181 -4.06 9.27 19.67
C THR A 181 -4.20 8.39 18.43
N ILE A 182 -5.15 7.44 18.45
CA ILE A 182 -5.46 6.59 17.28
C ILE A 182 -5.89 7.44 16.10
N LEU A 183 -6.82 8.39 16.30
CA LEU A 183 -7.31 9.26 15.23
C LEU A 183 -6.17 10.06 14.59
N VAL A 184 -5.30 10.68 15.40
CA VAL A 184 -4.14 11.44 14.89
C VAL A 184 -3.22 10.55 14.07
N ASN A 185 -2.89 9.34 14.55
CA ASN A 185 -2.02 8.41 13.83
C ASN A 185 -2.65 7.92 12.51
N VAL A 186 -3.95 7.61 12.50
CA VAL A 186 -4.66 7.23 11.27
C VAL A 186 -4.70 8.40 10.28
N CYS A 187 -4.99 9.62 10.73
CA CYS A 187 -4.93 10.81 9.89
C CYS A 187 -3.54 11.04 9.29
N ASN A 188 -2.47 10.80 10.06
CA ASN A 188 -1.10 10.89 9.55
C ASN A 188 -0.85 9.89 8.40
N ILE A 189 -1.33 8.65 8.50
CA ILE A 189 -1.22 7.68 7.40
C ILE A 189 -2.01 8.15 6.18
N ILE A 190 -3.25 8.62 6.35
CA ILE A 190 -4.05 9.16 5.24
C ILE A 190 -3.33 10.31 4.52
N GLU A 191 -2.72 11.24 5.27
CA GLU A 191 -1.94 12.32 4.69
C GLU A 191 -0.69 11.82 3.94
N LEU A 192 -0.04 10.77 4.44
CA LEU A 192 1.10 10.15 3.79
C LEU A 192 0.71 9.46 2.49
N LEU A 193 -0.40 8.70 2.47
CA LEU A 193 -0.92 8.07 1.25
C LEU A 193 -1.32 9.12 0.20
N HIS A 194 -1.93 10.23 0.62
CA HIS A 194 -2.24 11.32 -0.30
C HIS A 194 -0.97 12.06 -0.80
N LYS A 195 0.10 12.14 0.01
CA LYS A 195 1.40 12.65 -0.43
C LYS A 195 2.09 11.68 -1.40
N GLU A 196 2.00 10.38 -1.16
CA GLU A 196 2.51 9.34 -2.03
C GLU A 196 1.91 9.45 -3.42
N ASP A 197 0.57 9.53 -3.54
CA ASP A 197 -0.10 9.77 -4.81
C ASP A 197 0.43 11.00 -5.57
N ARG A 198 0.60 12.13 -4.87
CA ARG A 198 1.17 13.34 -5.48
C ARG A 198 2.60 13.13 -5.94
N GLN A 199 3.41 12.42 -5.15
CA GLN A 199 4.79 12.12 -5.51
C GLN A 199 4.86 11.16 -6.70
N ILE A 200 3.99 10.15 -6.76
CA ILE A 200 3.89 9.24 -7.91
C ILE A 200 3.57 10.04 -9.18
N VAL A 201 2.51 10.85 -9.13
CA VAL A 201 2.11 11.71 -10.27
C VAL A 201 3.24 12.66 -10.67
N ALA A 202 3.87 13.34 -9.71
CA ALA A 202 4.93 14.30 -10.02
C ALA A 202 6.23 13.66 -10.51
N HIS A 203 6.61 12.50 -9.98
CA HIS A 203 7.90 11.85 -10.27
C HIS A 203 7.84 10.97 -11.51
N TYR A 204 6.70 10.33 -11.78
CA TYR A 204 6.54 9.35 -12.86
C TYR A 204 5.68 9.86 -14.04
N ALA A 205 5.23 11.12 -14.05
CA ALA A 205 4.46 11.69 -15.16
C ALA A 205 5.19 11.59 -16.52
N ASP A 206 6.50 11.81 -16.55
CA ASP A 206 7.33 11.74 -17.75
C ASP A 206 7.92 10.34 -17.92
N SER A 207 7.33 9.50 -18.78
CA SER A 207 7.84 8.14 -19.03
C SER A 207 7.67 7.66 -20.46
N ASP A 208 8.19 8.44 -21.41
CA ASP A 208 8.85 7.86 -22.58
C ASP A 208 10.30 7.42 -22.26
N VAL A 209 10.76 7.63 -21.02
CA VAL A 209 12.08 7.23 -20.54
C VAL A 209 12.04 5.75 -20.13
N PRO A 210 13.02 4.91 -20.54
CA PRO A 210 13.05 3.49 -20.17
C PRO A 210 12.94 3.30 -18.67
N ALA A 211 12.15 2.32 -18.22
CA ALA A 211 11.87 2.12 -16.81
C ALA A 211 13.13 2.02 -15.92
N SER A 212 14.26 1.55 -16.47
CA SER A 212 15.58 1.49 -15.84
C SER A 212 16.22 2.84 -15.47
N SER A 213 15.69 3.95 -15.99
CA SER A 213 16.18 5.32 -15.74
C SER A 213 15.46 6.04 -14.60
N LEU A 214 14.32 5.51 -14.14
CA LEU A 214 13.50 6.09 -13.08
C LEU A 214 14.08 5.77 -11.70
N SER A 215 15.27 6.25 -11.37
CA SER A 215 15.84 6.09 -10.03
C SER A 215 15.73 7.39 -9.23
N TYR A 216 15.20 7.30 -8.02
CA TYR A 216 15.21 8.41 -7.08
C TYR A 216 16.63 8.55 -6.50
N SER A 217 17.43 9.48 -7.05
CA SER A 217 18.72 9.86 -6.49
C SER A 217 18.48 10.74 -5.26
N GLY A 218 18.31 10.12 -4.08
CA GLY A 218 18.02 10.81 -2.81
C GLY A 218 19.16 11.68 -2.27
N LEU A 219 19.75 12.57 -3.08
CA LEU A 219 20.89 13.41 -2.72
C LEU A 219 20.68 14.92 -2.94
N GLU A 220 19.46 15.37 -3.24
CA GLU A 220 19.15 16.82 -3.26
C GLU A 220 18.20 17.22 -2.12
N ALA A 221 18.67 17.08 -0.88
CA ALA A 221 18.20 17.88 0.28
C ALA A 221 18.90 17.42 1.58
N TYR A 222 20.16 17.79 1.74
CA TYR A 222 20.76 18.13 3.03
C TYR A 222 21.72 19.31 2.83
#